data_AF-A0A920ITR6-F1
#
_entry.id   AF-A0A920ITR6-F1
#
_cell.length_a   1.000
_cell.length_b   1.000
_cell.length_c   1.000
_cell.angle_alpha   90.00
_cell.angle_beta   90.00
_cell.angle_gamma   90.00
#
_symmetry.space_group_name_H-M   'P 1'
#
loop_
_entity.id
_entity.type
_entity.pdbx_description
1 polymer ?
#
loop_
_entity_poly.entity_id
_entity_poly.type
_entity_poly.pdbx_seq_one_letter_code
_entity_poly.pdbx_strand_id
1 'polypeptide(L)'
;MDSCLYSAEEERDFVKYFLGPALYNHDLKDKRLIIWDHNRDVMFKRAQTILSDSNAYKYVWGTGFHWYNGDHFDEVKKVHDMFPNKNLIFTEGCQENGPHIGSWDLGERYATSIINDLNRWTRAWLDWNLILDEKVDQIM
;
A
#
# COMPACT_ATOMS: atom_id res chain seq x y z
N MET A 1 -13.63 14.81 -4.31
CA MET A 1 -12.64 13.79 -3.93
C MET A 1 -13.40 12.49 -3.78
N ASP A 2 -13.05 11.49 -4.58
CA ASP A 2 -13.67 10.17 -4.50
C ASP A 2 -12.97 9.39 -3.39
N SER A 3 -13.71 8.99 -2.37
CA SER A 3 -13.18 8.26 -1.22
C SER A 3 -14.26 7.37 -0.61
N CYS A 4 -13.86 6.27 0.02
CA CYS A 4 -14.76 5.39 0.75
C CYS A 4 -14.08 4.91 2.03
N LEU A 5 -14.71 5.17 3.18
CA LEU A 5 -14.14 4.83 4.48
C LEU A 5 -14.48 3.38 4.85
N TYR A 6 -13.46 2.61 5.21
CA TYR A 6 -13.59 1.30 5.83
C TYR A 6 -12.75 1.25 7.11
N SER A 7 -13.37 0.89 8.23
CA SER A 7 -12.64 0.38 9.40
C SER A 7 -11.86 -0.88 9.06
N ALA A 8 -10.93 -1.27 9.93
CA ALA A 8 -10.11 -2.46 9.68
C ALA A 8 -10.97 -3.75 9.72
N GLU A 9 -12.00 -3.75 10.57
CA GLU A 9 -12.98 -4.82 10.69
C GLU A 9 -13.89 -4.90 9.47
N GLU A 10 -14.35 -3.75 8.94
CA GLU A 10 -15.16 -3.72 7.71
C GLU A 10 -14.36 -4.19 6.49
N GLU A 11 -13.10 -3.76 6.35
CA GLU A 11 -12.22 -4.24 5.27
C GLU A 11 -11.99 -5.76 5.38
N ARG A 12 -11.70 -6.26 6.60
CA ARG A 12 -11.57 -7.70 6.87
C ARG A 12 -12.84 -8.45 6.47
N ASP A 13 -14.00 -7.98 6.91
CA ASP A 13 -15.28 -8.63 6.70
C ASP A 13 -15.69 -8.58 5.22
N PHE A 14 -15.35 -7.50 4.52
CA PHE A 14 -15.53 -7.40 3.08
C PHE A 14 -14.69 -8.44 2.33
N VAL A 15 -13.39 -8.56 2.67
CA VAL A 15 -12.50 -9.59 2.09
C VAL A 15 -13.02 -11.00 2.41
N LYS A 16 -13.41 -11.25 3.65
CA LYS A 16 -13.82 -12.56 4.17
C LYS A 16 -15.13 -13.05 3.57
N TYR A 17 -16.17 -12.22 3.57
CA TYR A 17 -17.53 -12.63 3.25
C TYR A 17 -17.94 -12.32 1.81
N PHE A 18 -17.26 -11.40 1.13
CA PHE A 18 -17.70 -10.91 -0.17
C PHE A 18 -16.61 -11.03 -1.24
N LEU A 19 -15.56 -10.20 -1.20
CA LEU A 19 -14.60 -10.09 -2.30
C LEU A 19 -13.78 -11.37 -2.49
N GLY A 20 -13.25 -11.95 -1.41
CA GLY A 20 -12.48 -13.19 -1.46
C GLY A 20 -13.27 -14.36 -2.07
N PRO A 21 -14.46 -14.69 -1.54
CA PRO A 21 -15.35 -15.69 -2.15
C PRO A 21 -15.73 -15.38 -3.59
N ALA A 22 -16.03 -14.12 -3.93
CA ALA A 22 -16.36 -13.73 -5.29
C ALA A 22 -15.21 -14.02 -6.28
N LEU A 23 -13.98 -13.64 -5.94
CA LEU A 23 -12.81 -13.95 -6.77
C LEU A 23 -12.63 -15.47 -6.98
N TYR A 24 -12.87 -16.27 -5.93
CA TYR A 24 -12.77 -17.73 -6.03
C TYR A 24 -13.88 -18.35 -6.87
N ASN A 25 -15.13 -17.90 -6.70
CA ASN A 25 -16.31 -18.44 -7.37
C ASN A 25 -16.40 -18.04 -8.85
N HIS A 26 -15.67 -17.00 -9.25
CA HIS A 26 -15.62 -16.50 -10.62
C HIS A 26 -14.29 -16.81 -11.34
N ASP A 27 -13.53 -17.81 -10.87
CA ASP A 27 -12.27 -18.26 -11.48
C ASP A 27 -11.17 -17.18 -11.58
N LEU A 28 -11.18 -16.18 -10.69
CA LEU A 28 -10.20 -15.08 -10.61
C LEU A 28 -9.16 -15.27 -9.52
N LYS A 29 -8.93 -16.52 -9.08
CA LYS A 29 -7.96 -16.88 -8.03
C LYS A 29 -6.49 -16.61 -8.40
N ASP A 30 -6.20 -16.36 -9.68
CA ASP A 30 -4.89 -15.94 -10.16
C ASP A 30 -4.59 -14.47 -9.83
N LYS A 31 -5.63 -13.65 -9.59
CA LYS A 31 -5.49 -12.25 -9.21
C LYS A 31 -4.99 -12.12 -7.77
N ARG A 32 -4.14 -11.13 -7.54
CA ARG A 32 -3.58 -10.85 -6.22
C ARG A 32 -4.41 -9.79 -5.52
N LEU A 33 -5.02 -10.15 -4.39
CA LEU A 33 -5.76 -9.21 -3.55
C LEU A 33 -4.81 -8.55 -2.57
N ILE A 34 -4.77 -7.22 -2.61
CA ILE A 34 -3.97 -6.38 -1.72
C ILE A 34 -4.92 -5.62 -0.79
N ILE A 35 -4.56 -5.50 0.49
CA ILE A 35 -5.30 -4.76 1.52
C ILE A 35 -4.53 -3.52 1.96
N TRP A 36 -5.17 -2.70 2.80
CA TRP A 36 -4.71 -1.43 3.36
C TRP A 36 -4.62 -0.29 2.35
N ASP A 37 -3.67 -0.38 1.42
CA ASP A 37 -3.45 0.59 0.34
C ASP A 37 -3.51 2.06 0.80
N HIS A 38 -2.80 2.34 1.90
CA HIS A 38 -2.72 3.68 2.47
C HIS A 38 -1.41 3.88 3.26
N ASN A 39 -1.28 4.99 3.99
CA ASN A 39 0.00 5.41 4.58
C ASN A 39 0.61 4.39 5.57
N ARG A 40 1.94 4.40 5.67
CA ARG A 40 2.69 3.46 6.54
C ARG A 40 2.42 3.63 8.04
N ASP A 41 2.06 4.83 8.49
CA ASP A 41 1.91 5.22 9.89
C ASP A 41 1.05 4.27 10.75
N VAL A 42 -0.04 3.73 10.19
CA VAL A 42 -0.91 2.77 10.89
C VAL A 42 -1.00 1.41 10.19
N MET A 43 -0.16 1.14 9.19
CA MET A 43 -0.26 -0.05 8.34
C MET A 43 -0.14 -1.35 9.14
N PHE A 44 0.70 -1.39 10.18
CA PHE A 44 0.86 -2.60 10.98
C PHE A 44 -0.44 -2.97 11.71
N LYS A 45 -1.07 -1.99 12.35
CA LYS A 45 -2.35 -2.21 13.06
C LYS A 45 -3.44 -2.68 12.08
N ARG A 46 -3.50 -2.09 10.89
CA ARG A 46 -4.47 -2.44 9.85
C ARG A 46 -4.25 -3.85 9.32
N ALA A 47 -3.01 -4.17 8.94
CA ALA A 47 -2.64 -5.50 8.49
C ALA A 47 -2.89 -6.55 9.57
N GLN A 48 -2.57 -6.26 10.84
CA GLN A 48 -2.81 -7.15 11.96
C GLN A 48 -4.28 -7.52 12.12
N THR A 49 -5.21 -6.56 12.08
CA THR A 49 -6.65 -6.84 12.20
C THR A 49 -7.16 -7.79 11.12
N ILE A 50 -6.70 -7.62 9.88
CA ILE A 50 -7.20 -8.38 8.73
C ILE A 50 -6.50 -9.74 8.63
N LEU A 51 -5.18 -9.77 8.73
CA LEU A 51 -4.36 -10.96 8.54
C LEU A 51 -4.41 -11.93 9.73
N SER A 52 -4.87 -11.49 10.90
CA SER A 52 -5.09 -12.38 12.05
C SER A 52 -6.37 -13.21 11.94
N ASP A 53 -7.32 -12.86 11.05
CA ASP A 53 -8.48 -13.71 10.75
C ASP A 53 -8.16 -14.67 9.60
N SER A 54 -8.05 -15.95 9.92
CA SER A 54 -7.77 -17.02 8.94
C SER A 54 -8.71 -17.04 7.72
N ASN A 55 -9.96 -16.58 7.86
CA ASN A 55 -10.93 -16.55 6.79
C ASN A 55 -10.73 -15.38 5.81
N ALA A 56 -10.13 -14.28 6.27
CA ALA A 56 -9.66 -13.21 5.39
C ALA A 56 -8.26 -13.54 4.86
N TYR A 57 -7.36 -14.00 5.73
CA TYR A 57 -5.95 -14.30 5.44
C TYR A 57 -5.76 -15.15 4.19
N LYS A 58 -6.58 -16.18 3.98
CA LYS A 58 -6.47 -17.09 2.82
C LYS A 58 -6.70 -16.41 1.47
N TYR A 59 -7.39 -15.28 1.44
CA TYR A 59 -7.68 -14.52 0.22
C TYR A 59 -6.66 -13.41 -0.04
N VAL A 60 -6.04 -12.87 1.00
CA VAL A 60 -5.08 -11.76 0.89
C VAL A 60 -3.74 -12.26 0.37
N TRP A 61 -3.23 -11.64 -0.69
CA TRP A 61 -1.88 -11.89 -1.20
C TRP A 61 -0.83 -11.03 -0.50
N GLY A 62 -1.17 -9.79 -0.15
CA GLY A 62 -0.25 -8.85 0.47
C GLY A 62 -0.91 -7.57 0.98
N THR A 63 -0.08 -6.66 1.47
CA THR A 63 -0.47 -5.35 1.99
C THR A 63 0.20 -4.25 1.16
N GLY A 64 -0.62 -3.32 0.67
CA GLY A 64 -0.21 -2.15 -0.10
C GLY A 64 -0.01 -0.95 0.83
N PHE A 65 0.89 -0.03 0.49
CA PHE A 65 1.11 1.15 1.32
C PHE A 65 1.68 2.35 0.54
N HIS A 66 1.48 3.55 1.11
CA HIS A 66 1.86 4.86 0.56
C HIS A 66 2.80 5.64 1.50
N TRP A 67 3.38 6.75 1.04
CA TRP A 67 4.38 7.54 1.80
C TRP A 67 3.94 8.91 2.36
N TYR A 68 2.67 9.29 2.23
CA TYR A 68 2.25 10.68 2.40
C TYR A 68 2.19 11.15 3.87
N ASN A 69 2.37 10.25 4.82
CA ASN A 69 2.42 10.59 6.25
C ASN A 69 3.80 10.27 6.85
N GLY A 70 4.89 10.59 6.13
CA GLY A 70 6.26 10.40 6.61
C GLY A 70 6.82 8.99 6.40
N ASP A 71 8.03 8.78 6.88
CA ASP A 71 8.86 7.62 6.54
C ASP A 71 8.28 6.30 7.05
N HIS A 72 8.05 6.17 8.36
CA HIS A 72 7.46 5.00 9.03
C HIS A 72 7.93 3.62 8.52
N PHE A 73 9.16 3.51 8.05
CA PHE A 73 9.66 2.29 7.42
C PHE A 73 9.60 1.08 8.37
N ASP A 74 9.72 1.29 9.67
CA ASP A 74 9.64 0.21 10.66
C ASP A 74 8.26 -0.45 10.74
N GLU A 75 7.18 0.25 10.36
CA GLU A 75 5.84 -0.36 10.27
C GLU A 75 5.77 -1.40 9.15
N VAL A 76 6.46 -1.15 8.03
CA VAL A 76 6.62 -2.12 6.92
C VAL A 76 7.30 -3.38 7.43
N LYS A 77 8.39 -3.21 8.20
CA LYS A 77 9.12 -4.33 8.81
C LYS A 77 8.25 -5.11 9.80
N LYS A 78 7.48 -4.44 10.66
CA LYS A 78 6.58 -5.11 11.63
C LYS A 78 5.55 -6.00 10.94
N VAL A 79 4.99 -5.57 9.79
CA VAL A 79 4.07 -6.41 9.01
C VAL A 79 4.76 -7.66 8.51
N HIS A 80 5.95 -7.55 7.93
CA HIS A 80 6.71 -8.72 7.48
C HIS A 80 7.05 -9.66 8.64
N ASP A 81 7.57 -9.13 9.75
CA ASP A 81 7.99 -9.93 10.90
C ASP A 81 6.81 -10.73 11.50
N MET A 82 5.59 -10.18 11.48
CA MET A 82 4.39 -10.88 11.95
C MET A 82 3.77 -11.81 10.89
N PHE A 83 3.83 -11.45 9.61
CA PHE A 83 3.20 -12.18 8.51
C PHE A 83 4.19 -12.44 7.36
N PRO A 84 5.27 -13.23 7.58
CA PRO A 84 6.38 -13.35 6.62
C PRO A 84 6.00 -14.00 5.28
N ASN A 85 4.85 -14.69 5.23
CA ASN A 85 4.30 -15.29 4.02
C ASN A 85 3.41 -14.35 3.20
N LYS A 86 3.18 -13.11 3.65
CA LYS A 86 2.41 -12.09 2.94
C LYS A 86 3.35 -11.08 2.31
N ASN A 87 2.97 -10.61 1.13
CA ASN A 87 3.79 -9.71 0.33
C ASN A 87 3.56 -8.26 0.74
N LEU A 88 4.59 -7.44 0.54
CA LEU A 88 4.54 -6.00 0.75
C LEU A 88 4.81 -5.32 -0.59
N ILE A 89 4.01 -4.31 -0.91
CA ILE A 89 4.09 -3.55 -2.15
C ILE A 89 3.86 -2.08 -1.85
N PHE A 90 4.79 -1.24 -2.28
CA PHE A 90 4.57 0.20 -2.27
C PHE A 90 3.74 0.53 -3.50
N THR A 91 2.50 0.95 -3.29
CA THR A 91 1.49 1.07 -4.34
C THR A 91 1.37 2.48 -4.90
N GLU A 92 1.77 3.48 -4.11
CA GLU A 92 1.65 4.88 -4.52
C GLU A 92 2.54 5.81 -3.68
N GLY A 93 3.20 6.74 -4.38
CA GLY A 93 3.70 7.99 -3.82
C GLY A 93 3.93 8.99 -4.94
N CYS A 94 3.92 10.27 -4.58
CA CYS A 94 4.23 11.35 -5.50
C CYS A 94 4.92 12.52 -4.79
N GLN A 95 5.52 13.39 -5.60
CA GLN A 95 5.86 14.74 -5.16
C GLN A 95 4.59 15.61 -5.11
N GLU A 96 4.33 16.18 -3.95
CA GLU A 96 3.19 17.05 -3.68
C GLU A 96 3.45 18.49 -4.13
N ASN A 97 2.37 19.25 -4.33
CA ASN A 97 2.39 20.66 -4.72
C ASN A 97 3.00 20.90 -6.12
N GLY A 98 2.67 20.03 -7.08
CA GLY A 98 3.06 20.23 -8.48
C GLY A 98 4.48 19.79 -8.82
N PRO A 99 4.99 20.12 -10.02
CA PRO A 99 6.33 19.74 -10.46
C PRO A 99 7.43 20.63 -9.86
N HIS A 100 8.47 20.01 -9.27
CA HIS A 100 9.64 20.70 -8.71
C HIS A 100 10.82 20.63 -9.69
N ILE A 101 10.68 21.29 -10.84
CA ILE A 101 11.62 21.17 -11.97
C ILE A 101 13.04 21.57 -11.54
N GLY A 102 13.99 20.65 -11.74
CA GLY A 102 15.40 20.86 -11.43
C GLY A 102 15.79 20.62 -9.95
N SER A 103 14.85 20.17 -9.11
CA SER A 103 15.15 19.85 -7.71
C SER A 103 15.90 18.52 -7.57
N TRP A 104 17.07 18.55 -6.91
CA TRP A 104 17.83 17.34 -6.58
C TRP A 104 17.22 16.60 -5.38
N ASP A 105 16.70 17.34 -4.39
CA ASP A 105 16.10 16.82 -3.17
C ASP A 105 14.96 15.81 -3.47
N LEU A 106 14.24 16.02 -4.58
CA LEU A 106 13.22 15.10 -5.06
C LEU A 106 13.81 13.72 -5.39
N GLY A 107 14.92 13.68 -6.11
CA GLY A 107 15.62 12.44 -6.43
C GLY A 107 16.13 11.73 -5.18
N GLU A 108 16.64 12.48 -4.20
CA GLU A 108 17.10 11.93 -2.92
C GLU A 108 15.95 11.37 -2.08
N ARG A 109 14.79 12.03 -2.06
CA ARG A 109 13.58 11.55 -1.39
C ARG A 109 13.09 10.23 -1.99
N TYR A 110 12.98 10.14 -3.31
CA TYR A 110 12.62 8.90 -4.01
C TYR A 110 13.63 7.79 -3.71
N ALA A 111 14.93 8.05 -3.86
CA ALA A 111 15.98 7.08 -3.58
C ALA A 111 15.93 6.59 -2.13
N THR A 112 15.74 7.49 -1.17
CA THR A 112 15.65 7.17 0.26
C THR A 112 14.46 6.25 0.53
N SER A 113 13.28 6.56 -0.01
CA SER A 113 12.11 5.68 0.19
C SER A 113 12.32 4.32 -0.46
N ILE A 114 12.72 4.28 -1.74
CA ILE A 114 12.92 3.03 -2.49
C ILE A 114 13.90 2.11 -1.75
N ILE A 115 15.06 2.64 -1.34
CA ILE A 115 16.07 1.85 -0.64
C ILE A 115 15.53 1.33 0.70
N ASN A 116 14.84 2.17 1.47
CA ASN A 116 14.33 1.76 2.78
C ASN A 116 13.19 0.74 2.69
N ASP A 117 12.30 0.88 1.71
CA ASP A 117 11.21 -0.06 1.48
C ASP A 117 11.74 -1.41 1.00
N LEU A 118 12.61 -1.42 -0.01
CA LEU A 118 13.18 -2.66 -0.56
C LEU A 118 14.01 -3.42 0.48
N ASN A 119 14.73 -2.71 1.36
CA ASN A 119 15.44 -3.32 2.50
C ASN A 119 14.51 -3.83 3.61
N ARG A 120 13.19 -3.64 3.48
CA ARG A 120 12.17 -4.11 4.42
C ARG A 120 11.13 -5.00 3.73
N TRP A 121 11.60 -5.84 2.81
CA TRP A 121 10.84 -6.93 2.17
C TRP A 121 9.77 -6.49 1.17
N THR A 122 9.69 -5.18 0.88
CA THR A 122 8.83 -4.68 -0.20
C THR A 122 9.30 -5.24 -1.54
N ARG A 123 8.36 -5.78 -2.31
CA ARG A 123 8.65 -6.52 -3.54
C ARG A 123 8.48 -5.70 -4.82
N ALA A 124 7.80 -4.57 -4.74
CA ALA A 124 7.58 -3.65 -5.85
C ALA A 124 7.33 -2.23 -5.35
N TRP A 125 7.64 -1.25 -6.19
CA TRP A 125 7.53 0.17 -5.91
C TRP A 125 6.90 0.86 -7.12
N LEU A 126 5.73 1.46 -6.92
CA LEU A 126 4.94 2.12 -7.95
C LEU A 126 4.84 3.62 -7.67
N ASP A 127 5.30 4.41 -8.62
CA ASP A 127 5.08 5.86 -8.65
C ASP A 127 3.62 6.16 -9.02
N TRP A 128 3.16 7.39 -8.75
CA TRP A 128 1.76 7.76 -8.97
C TRP A 128 1.41 8.10 -10.42
N ASN A 129 1.70 9.33 -10.86
CA ASN A 129 1.41 9.79 -12.22
C ASN A 129 2.64 9.60 -13.10
N LEU A 130 2.51 8.83 -14.17
CA LEU A 130 3.61 8.62 -15.12
C LEU A 130 4.08 9.93 -15.77
N ILE A 131 3.14 10.81 -16.11
CA ILE A 131 3.39 12.10 -16.76
C ILE A 131 2.33 13.09 -16.28
N LEU A 132 2.75 14.33 -16.06
CA LEU A 132 1.88 15.48 -15.78
C LEU A 132 2.27 16.65 -16.68
N ASP A 133 1.38 17.64 -16.79
CA ASP A 133 1.73 18.93 -17.40
C ASP A 133 2.53 19.82 -16.42
N GLU A 134 3.17 20.84 -16.96
CA GLU A 134 4.05 21.75 -16.20
C GLU A 134 3.29 22.72 -15.27
N LYS A 135 1.95 22.78 -15.36
CA LYS A 135 1.09 23.78 -14.69
C LYS A 135 0.10 23.14 -13.72
N VAL A 136 0.31 21.88 -13.33
CA VAL A 136 -0.50 21.25 -12.30
C VAL A 136 -0.14 21.89 -10.96
N ASP A 137 -0.95 22.84 -10.54
CA ASP A 137 -0.76 23.58 -9.28
C ASP A 137 -1.21 22.76 -8.04
N GLN A 138 -1.94 21.65 -8.25
CA GLN A 138 -2.45 20.79 -7.17
C GLN A 138 -2.28 19.31 -7.50
N ILE A 139 -1.33 18.67 -6.80
CA ILE A 139 -1.22 17.22 -6.68
C ILE A 139 -1.33 16.94 -5.19
N MET A 140 -2.43 16.25 -4.84
CA MET A 140 -3.00 16.02 -3.50
C MET A 140 -3.57 17.25 -2.79
#